data_AF-A0AAV0QQ84-F1
#
_entry.id   AF-A0AAV0QQ84-F1
#
_cell.length_a   1.000
_cell.length_b   1.000
_cell.length_c   1.000
_cell.angle_alpha   90.00
_cell.angle_beta   90.00
_cell.angle_gamma   90.00
#
_symmetry.space_group_name_H-M   'P 1'
#
loop_
_entity.id
_entity.type
_entity.pdbx_description
1 polymer ?
#
loop_
_entity_poly.entity_id
_entity_poly.type
_entity_poly.pdbx_seq_one_letter_code
_entity_poly.pdbx_strand_id
1 'polypeptide(L)' 'KIGLPSSRVLYTVLRSPHIDKKSREQFEIEIKKKFLVIKTERHELRKKFFRLKRRATRRT' A
#
# COMPACT_ATOMS: atom_id res chain seq x y z
N LYS A 1 13.19 8.74 4.54
CA LYS A 1 12.24 7.69 4.08
C LYS A 1 12.68 7.29 2.70
N ILE A 2 13.02 6.03 2.48
CA ILE A 2 13.49 5.55 1.18
C ILE A 2 12.29 4.94 0.45
N GLY A 3 11.99 5.43 -0.75
CA GLY A 3 10.96 4.87 -1.61
C GLY A 3 11.47 3.60 -2.26
N LEU A 4 10.69 2.52 -2.19
CA LEU A 4 10.96 1.30 -2.95
C LEU A 4 10.13 1.34 -4.24
N PRO A 5 10.51 0.59 -5.28
CA PRO A 5 9.76 0.55 -6.52
C PRO A 5 8.29 0.23 -6.24
N SER A 6 7.40 1.07 -6.76
CA SER A 6 5.96 0.80 -6.75
C SER A 6 5.63 -0.23 -7.81
N SER A 7 4.67 -1.07 -7.51
CA SER A 7 4.11 -2.00 -8.47
C SER A 7 2.70 -1.54 -8.81
N ARG A 8 2.37 -1.53 -10.10
CA ARG A 8 1.03 -1.19 -10.58
C ARG A 8 0.40 -2.38 -11.27
N VAL A 9 -0.91 -2.55 -11.06
CA VAL A 9 -1.72 -3.52 -11.79
C VAL A 9 -2.87 -2.79 -12.45
N LEU A 10 -2.99 -2.94 -13.77
CA LEU A 10 -4.00 -2.29 -14.60
C LEU A 10 -5.09 -3.30 -14.97
N TYR A 11 -6.34 -2.95 -14.73
CA TYR A 11 -7.49 -3.74 -15.12
C TYR A 11 -8.33 -2.92 -16.09
N THR A 12 -8.76 -3.53 -17.20
CA THR A 12 -9.69 -2.91 -18.14
C THR A 12 -10.97 -3.72 -18.15
N VAL A 13 -12.10 -3.07 -17.85
CA VAL A 13 -13.41 -3.72 -17.79
C VAL A 13 -14.34 -3.06 -18.82
N LEU A 14 -15.20 -3.86 -19.46
CA LEU A 14 -16.26 -3.33 -20.31
C LEU A 14 -17.35 -2.73 -19.43
N ARG A 15 -17.84 -1.53 -19.79
CA ARG A 15 -18.92 -0.89 -19.03
C ARG A 15 -20.29 -1.54 -19.25
N SER A 16 -20.48 -2.19 -20.41
CA SER A 16 -21.72 -2.87 -20.77
C SER A 16 -21.49 -4.38 -20.88
N PRO A 17 -22.42 -5.23 -20.40
CA PRO A 17 -22.27 -6.68 -20.46
C PRO A 17 -22.39 -7.26 -21.88
N HIS A 18 -22.98 -6.53 -22.84
CA HIS A 18 -23.41 -7.15 -24.10
C HIS A 18 -22.82 -6.52 -25.39
N ILE A 19 -22.97 -5.21 -25.63
CA ILE A 19 -22.75 -4.67 -26.99
C ILE A 19 -21.68 -3.58 -27.09
N ASP A 20 -21.42 -2.79 -26.04
CA ASP A 20 -20.52 -1.65 -26.17
C ASP A 20 -19.06 -1.95 -25.78
N LYS A 21 -18.32 -2.60 -26.68
CA LYS A 21 -16.88 -2.92 -26.52
C LYS A 21 -15.94 -1.71 -26.67
N LYS A 22 -16.46 -0.55 -27.10
CA LYS A 22 -15.71 0.72 -27.20
C LYS A 22 -15.74 1.49 -25.88
N SER A 23 -16.80 1.33 -25.09
CA SER A 23 -16.89 1.86 -23.73
C SER A 23 -16.14 0.96 -22.73
N ARG A 24 -14.85 1.26 -22.52
CA ARG A 24 -13.98 0.58 -21.55
C ARG A 24 -13.70 1.47 -20.34
N GLU A 25 -13.60 0.86 -19.17
CA GLU A 25 -13.17 1.51 -17.94
C GLU A 25 -11.83 0.95 -17.49
N GLN A 26 -10.92 1.84 -17.13
CA GLN A 26 -9.58 1.47 -16.69
C GLN A 26 -9.46 1.73 -15.19
N PHE A 27 -9.05 0.71 -14.47
CA PHE A 27 -8.77 0.76 -13.05
C PHE A 27 -7.29 0.44 -12.82
N GLU A 28 -6.71 1.07 -11.81
CA GLU A 28 -5.35 0.78 -11.37
C GLU A 28 -5.33 0.48 -9.88
N ILE A 29 -4.53 -0.51 -9.50
CA ILE A 29 -4.10 -0.72 -8.13
C ILE A 29 -2.61 -0.41 -8.06
N GLU A 30 -2.25 0.62 -7.29
CA GLU A 30 -0.85 1.03 -7.08
C GLU A 30 -0.39 0.65 -5.65
N ILE A 31 0.65 -0.16 -5.55
CA ILE A 31 1.25 -0.57 -4.28
C ILE A 31 2.52 0.24 -4.03
N LYS A 32 2.44 1.23 -3.12
CA LYS A 32 3.58 2.07 -2.71
C LYS A 32 4.32 1.47 -1.52
N LYS A 33 5.50 0.90 -1.77
CA LYS A 33 6.37 0.35 -0.74
C LYS A 33 7.31 1.44 -0.20
N LYS A 34 7.45 1.52 1.13
CA LYS A 34 8.34 2.48 1.80
C LYS A 34 9.21 1.76 2.81
N PHE A 35 10.50 2.09 2.82
CA PHE A 35 11.45 1.63 3.83
C PHE A 35 11.66 2.71 4.89
N LEU A 36 11.53 2.32 6.16
CA LEU A 36 11.70 3.19 7.31
C LEU A 36 12.91 2.72 8.14
N VAL A 37 13.94 3.54 8.17
CA VAL A 37 15.09 3.36 9.05
C VAL A 37 14.85 4.14 10.33
N ILE A 38 15.01 3.47 11.48
CA ILE A 38 14.93 4.10 12.80
C ILE A 38 16.28 3.87 13.48
N LYS A 39 17.02 4.94 13.74
CA LYS A 39 18.27 4.88 14.51
C LYS A 39 17.92 4.96 16.00
N THR A 40 18.16 3.89 16.76
CA THR A 40 17.97 3.88 18.22
C THR A 40 19.09 3.11 18.91
N GLU A 41 19.31 3.44 20.17
CA GLU A 41 20.03 2.62 21.15
C GLU A 41 19.29 1.28 21.37
N ARG A 42 20.02 0.19 21.64
CA ARG A 42 19.43 -1.16 21.83
C ARG A 42 18.39 -1.21 22.96
N HIS A 43 18.60 -0.44 24.04
CA HIS A 43 17.75 -0.48 25.24
C HIS A 43 16.38 0.21 25.06
N GLU A 44 16.25 1.16 24.12
CA GLU A 44 14.99 1.88 23.85
C GLU A 44 14.20 1.32 22.67
N LEU A 45 14.79 0.41 21.88
CA LEU A 45 14.20 -0.11 20.64
C LEU A 45 12.87 -0.84 20.91
N ARG A 46 12.83 -1.72 21.91
CA ARG A 46 11.63 -2.50 22.31
C ARG A 46 10.48 -1.59 22.73
N LYS A 47 10.75 -0.55 23.52
CA LYS A 47 9.74 0.42 23.98
C LYS A 47 9.15 1.21 22.81
N LYS A 48 9.98 1.65 21.87
CA LYS A 48 9.55 2.41 20.68
C LYS A 48 8.69 1.56 19.72
N PHE A 49 9.06 0.30 19.48
CA PHE A 49 8.26 -0.60 18.63
C PHE A 49 6.92 -0.99 19.23
N PHE A 50 6.85 -1.16 20.56
CA PHE A 50 5.60 -1.51 21.24
C PHE A 50 4.48 -0.49 20.96
N ARG A 51 4.80 0.82 21.05
CA ARG A 51 3.84 1.90 20.77
C ARG A 51 3.37 1.93 19.32
N LEU A 52 4.26 1.60 18.37
CA LEU A 52 3.93 1.55 16.94
C LEU A 52 3.00 0.37 16.61
N LYS A 53 3.29 -0.83 17.14
CA LYS A 53 2.44 -2.01 16.92
C LYS A 53 1.05 -1.86 17.54
N ARG A 54 0.94 -1.23 18.71
CA ARG A 54 -0.35 -0.99 19.39
C ARG A 54 -1.33 -0.09 18.62
N ARG A 55 -0.81 0.80 17.77
CA ARG A 55 -1.65 1.64 16.88
C ARG A 55 -2.07 0.91 15.60
N ALA A 56 -1.31 -0.10 15.18
CA ALA A 56 -1.59 -0.87 13.97
C ALA A 56 -2.74 -1.86 14.17
N THR A 57 -2.92 -2.41 15.38
CA THR A 57 -3.99 -3.35 15.71
C THR A 57 -5.36 -2.70 15.99
N ARG A 58 -5.47 -1.36 15.94
CA ARG A 58 -6.73 -0.63 16.16
C ARG A 58 -7.35 -0.07 14.86
N ARG A 59 -6.77 -0.37 13.71
CA ARG A 59 -7.31 0.00 12.39
C ARG A 59 -7.82 -1.25 11.68
N THR A 60 -8.86 -1.83 12.27
CA THR A 60 -9.78 -2.80 11.66
C THR A 60 -11.15 -2.45 12.20
#